data_AF-A0A517WD68-F1
#
_entry.id   AF-A0A517WD68-F1
#
_cell.length_a   1.000
_cell.length_b   1.000
_cell.length_c   1.000
_cell.angle_alpha   90.00
_cell.angle_beta   90.00
_cell.angle_gamma   90.00
#
_symmetry.space_group_name_H-M   'P 1'
#
loop_
_entity.id
_entity.type
_entity.pdbx_description
1 polymer ?
#
loop_
_entity_poly.entity_id
_entity_poly.type
_entity_poly.pdbx_seq_one_letter_code
_entity_poly.pdbx_strand_id
1 'polypeptide(L)'
;MGKANLLPEFRVSLERVKEGEEAYPKGEDIPHYEYHGQRTKLGGSPDWIQGNEEEWPGCPHCKNKMRFVAQIDSVEHDWNSNPHRVDSLSEDQKWMFGDVGMIFVFFCFECLETISVFECG
;
A
#
# COMPACT_ATOMS: atom_id res chain seq x y z
N MET A 1 -26.36 -5.75 -8.94
CA MET A 1 -25.55 -5.02 -7.94
C MET A 1 -25.23 -3.66 -8.50
N GLY A 2 -25.70 -2.59 -7.88
CA GLY A 2 -25.50 -1.23 -8.39
C GLY A 2 -24.02 -0.82 -8.32
N LYS A 3 -23.58 0.03 -9.25
CA LYS A 3 -22.20 0.57 -9.36
C LYS A 3 -21.71 1.33 -8.11
N ALA A 4 -22.49 1.41 -7.04
CA ALA A 4 -22.25 2.24 -5.86
C ALA A 4 -21.11 1.75 -4.94
N ASN A 5 -20.59 0.52 -5.15
CA ASN A 5 -19.53 -0.06 -4.31
C ASN A 5 -18.21 -0.28 -5.08
N LEU A 6 -18.01 0.40 -6.19
CA LEU A 6 -16.76 0.30 -6.96
C LEU A 6 -15.83 1.44 -6.54
N LEU A 7 -14.60 1.10 -6.20
CA LEU A 7 -13.54 2.09 -6.07
C LEU A 7 -13.27 2.72 -7.45
N PRO A 8 -13.04 4.05 -7.54
CA PRO A 8 -12.55 4.69 -8.75
C PRO A 8 -11.31 3.97 -9.29
N GLU A 9 -11.23 3.76 -10.60
CA GLU A 9 -10.11 3.04 -11.20
C GLU A 9 -8.89 3.95 -11.36
N PHE A 10 -7.74 3.52 -10.86
CA PHE A 10 -6.44 4.13 -11.14
C PHE A 10 -5.71 3.34 -12.23
N ARG A 11 -5.25 4.04 -13.28
CA ARG A 11 -4.36 3.45 -14.29
C ARG A 11 -2.95 3.34 -13.72
N VAL A 12 -2.35 2.15 -13.83
CA VAL A 12 -0.95 1.91 -13.42
C VAL A 12 -0.03 1.96 -14.63
N SER A 13 1.09 2.66 -14.50
CA SER A 13 2.25 2.58 -15.42
C SER A 13 3.43 2.02 -14.65
N LEU A 14 4.08 0.98 -15.19
CA LEU A 14 5.12 0.25 -14.46
C LEU A 14 6.50 0.61 -14.99
N GLU A 15 7.40 0.91 -14.05
CA GLU A 15 8.83 1.04 -14.27
C GLU A 15 9.56 0.21 -13.21
N ARG A 16 10.69 -0.42 -13.61
CA ARG A 16 11.53 -1.14 -12.67
C ARG A 16 12.43 -0.15 -11.93
N VAL A 17 12.27 -0.08 -10.61
CA VAL A 17 13.15 0.70 -9.73
C VAL A 17 14.57 0.13 -9.78
N LYS A 18 15.58 0.99 -9.99
CA LYS A 18 16.99 0.54 -10.00
C LYS A 18 17.50 0.32 -8.58
N GLU A 19 18.58 -0.44 -8.46
CA GLU A 19 19.25 -0.63 -7.18
C GLU A 19 19.68 0.71 -6.57
N GLY A 20 19.31 0.96 -5.32
CA GLY A 20 19.57 2.22 -4.61
C GLY A 20 18.55 3.34 -4.87
N GLU A 21 17.58 3.16 -5.78
CA GLU A 21 16.47 4.10 -5.98
C GLU A 21 15.27 3.68 -5.12
N GLU A 22 14.40 4.65 -4.80
CA GLU A 22 13.16 4.43 -4.04
C GLU A 22 11.95 4.50 -4.96
N ALA A 23 10.90 3.73 -4.64
CA ALA A 23 9.68 3.67 -5.46
C ALA A 23 8.84 4.96 -5.38
N TYR A 24 9.05 5.77 -4.35
CA TYR A 24 8.37 7.04 -4.10
C TYR A 24 9.30 7.96 -3.29
N PRO A 25 9.02 9.28 -3.22
CA PRO A 25 9.91 10.24 -2.56
C PRO A 25 9.94 10.02 -1.04
N LYS A 26 10.89 9.23 -0.55
CA LYS A 26 11.12 9.00 0.88
C LYS A 26 12.58 9.25 1.24
N GLY A 27 12.83 9.72 2.45
CA GLY A 27 14.17 10.05 2.95
C GLY A 27 14.11 10.73 4.31
N GLU A 28 15.26 10.85 4.99
CA GLU A 28 15.34 11.45 6.33
C GLU A 28 14.82 12.90 6.37
N ASP A 29 15.01 13.65 5.29
CA ASP A 29 14.60 15.05 5.17
C ASP A 29 13.18 15.24 4.60
N ILE A 30 12.46 14.15 4.32
CA ILE A 30 11.11 14.20 3.74
C ILE A 30 10.11 13.78 4.83
N PRO A 31 9.28 14.71 5.34
CA PRO A 31 8.24 14.38 6.31
C PRO A 31 7.27 13.33 5.76
N HIS A 32 6.82 12.40 6.61
CA HIS A 32 6.04 11.24 6.15
C HIS A 32 4.74 11.61 5.41
N TYR A 33 4.06 12.67 5.85
CA TYR A 33 2.84 13.16 5.22
C TYR A 33 3.05 13.66 3.78
N GLU A 34 4.28 13.98 3.37
CA GLU A 34 4.58 14.40 1.99
C GLU A 34 4.48 13.26 0.98
N TYR A 35 4.65 12.01 1.42
CA TYR A 35 4.56 10.85 0.55
C TYR A 35 3.41 9.91 0.89
N HIS A 36 2.62 10.21 1.92
CA HIS A 36 1.35 9.51 2.18
C HIS A 36 0.41 9.65 0.98
N GLY A 37 -0.19 8.53 0.56
CA GLY A 37 -0.97 8.43 -0.69
C GLY A 37 -0.13 8.11 -1.92
N GLN A 38 1.21 8.08 -1.80
CA GLN A 38 2.13 7.82 -2.91
C GLN A 38 2.97 6.54 -2.70
N ARG A 39 2.69 5.75 -1.65
CA ARG A 39 3.50 4.60 -1.25
C ARG A 39 3.15 3.30 -1.98
N THR A 40 2.17 3.30 -2.89
CA THR A 40 1.79 2.10 -3.65
C THR A 40 2.97 1.60 -4.49
N LYS A 41 3.42 0.37 -4.27
CA LYS A 41 4.52 -0.26 -5.02
C LYS A 41 4.35 -1.77 -5.15
N LEU A 42 5.03 -2.33 -6.15
CA LEU A 42 5.11 -3.78 -6.38
C LEU A 42 6.50 -4.30 -5.99
N GLY A 43 6.55 -5.27 -5.09
CA GLY A 43 7.80 -5.85 -4.58
C GLY A 43 8.66 -4.89 -3.76
N GLY A 44 9.92 -5.26 -3.54
CA GLY A 44 10.80 -4.60 -2.57
C GLY A 44 10.54 -5.06 -1.14
N SER A 45 10.83 -4.21 -0.16
CA SER A 45 10.48 -4.43 1.25
C SER A 45 9.18 -3.70 1.59
N PRO A 46 8.25 -4.30 2.35
CA PRO A 46 7.07 -3.58 2.84
C PRO A 46 7.47 -2.42 3.75
N ASP A 47 6.80 -1.27 3.62
CA ASP A 47 6.95 -0.15 4.55
C ASP A 47 5.90 -0.26 5.66
N TRP A 48 6.15 -1.08 6.69
CA TRP A 48 5.20 -1.30 7.79
C TRP A 48 4.88 -0.01 8.56
N ILE A 49 3.64 0.16 9.00
CA ILE A 49 3.18 1.35 9.74
C ILE A 49 3.33 1.11 11.25
N GLN A 50 3.01 -0.09 11.72
CA GLN A 50 2.93 -0.41 13.16
C GLN A 50 4.21 -1.04 13.71
N GLY A 51 5.28 -1.12 12.91
CA GLY A 51 6.57 -1.67 13.33
C GLY A 51 6.59 -3.20 13.50
N ASN A 52 5.58 -3.90 12.98
CA ASN A 52 5.42 -5.36 13.11
C ASN A 52 6.26 -6.15 12.09
N GLU A 53 7.51 -5.74 11.85
CA GLU A 53 8.42 -6.41 10.90
C GLU A 53 8.62 -7.91 11.19
N GLU A 54 8.46 -8.29 12.45
CA GLU A 54 8.56 -9.68 12.93
C GLU A 54 7.32 -10.53 12.56
N GLU A 55 6.18 -9.91 12.24
CA GLU A 55 4.90 -10.57 11.93
C GLU A 55 4.75 -10.95 10.45
N TRP A 56 5.84 -11.35 9.80
CA TRP A 56 5.82 -11.75 8.40
C TRP A 56 4.85 -12.93 8.17
N PRO A 57 3.87 -12.81 7.25
CA PRO A 57 2.83 -13.83 7.14
C PRO A 57 3.38 -15.16 6.62
N GLY A 58 3.01 -16.24 7.33
CA GLY A 58 3.24 -17.62 6.90
C GLY A 58 2.06 -18.14 6.09
N CYS A 59 2.33 -18.95 5.06
CA CYS A 59 1.29 -19.59 4.26
C CYS A 59 0.38 -20.47 5.14
N PRO A 60 -0.95 -20.42 5.00
CA PRO A 60 -1.85 -21.23 5.83
C PRO A 60 -1.67 -22.73 5.61
N HIS A 61 -1.15 -23.16 4.45
CA HIS A 61 -0.91 -24.56 4.11
C HIS A 61 0.49 -25.05 4.46
N CYS A 62 1.55 -24.50 3.85
CA CYS A 62 2.92 -24.99 4.06
C CYS A 62 3.66 -24.32 5.23
N LYS A 63 3.09 -23.27 5.84
CA LYS A 63 3.67 -22.47 6.94
C LYS A 63 4.95 -21.70 6.60
N ASN A 64 5.48 -21.83 5.37
CA ASN A 64 6.62 -21.04 4.90
C ASN A 64 6.27 -19.54 4.83
N LYS A 65 7.27 -18.67 5.06
CA LYS A 65 7.13 -17.22 4.87
C LYS A 65 6.71 -16.91 3.44
N MET A 66 5.65 -16.12 3.28
CA MET A 66 5.13 -15.73 1.96
C MET A 66 5.99 -14.64 1.32
N ARG A 67 5.85 -14.42 0.01
CA ARG A 67 6.55 -13.34 -0.69
C ARG A 67 5.70 -12.08 -0.68
N PHE A 68 6.29 -10.95 -0.30
CA PHE A 68 5.66 -9.65 -0.48
C PHE A 68 5.51 -9.35 -1.97
N VAL A 69 4.29 -9.00 -2.39
CA VAL A 69 3.93 -8.75 -3.79
C VAL A 69 3.67 -7.27 -4.03
N ALA A 70 2.93 -6.62 -3.12
CA ALA A 70 2.56 -5.22 -3.27
C ALA A 70 2.17 -4.61 -1.93
N GLN A 71 2.26 -3.29 -1.84
CA GLN A 71 1.48 -2.51 -0.90
C GLN A 71 0.60 -1.53 -1.66
N ILE A 72 -0.61 -1.29 -1.15
CA ILE A 72 -1.60 -0.40 -1.71
C ILE A 72 -1.86 0.68 -0.68
N ASP A 73 -1.58 1.92 -1.04
CA ASP A 73 -1.71 3.08 -0.16
C ASP A 73 -3.11 3.69 -0.19
N SER A 74 -3.42 4.51 0.81
CA SER A 74 -4.56 5.42 0.82
C SER A 74 -4.32 6.55 -0.19
N VAL A 75 -4.43 6.24 -1.49
CA VAL A 75 -3.98 7.11 -2.60
C VAL A 75 -4.66 8.48 -2.64
N GLU A 76 -5.81 8.65 -1.99
CA GLU A 76 -6.54 9.93 -1.93
C GLU A 76 -6.23 10.77 -0.68
N HIS A 77 -5.15 10.46 0.05
CA HIS A 77 -4.73 11.21 1.23
C HIS A 77 -4.75 12.73 1.02
N ASP A 78 -5.43 13.43 1.93
CA ASP A 78 -5.72 14.85 1.88
C ASP A 78 -4.49 15.71 2.24
N TRP A 79 -3.49 15.69 1.38
CA TRP A 79 -2.27 16.48 1.55
C TRP A 79 -1.86 17.19 0.28
N ASN A 80 -1.21 18.34 0.44
CA ASN A 80 -0.97 19.27 -0.68
C ASN A 80 -0.10 18.70 -1.80
N SER A 81 0.89 17.85 -1.47
CA SER A 81 1.77 17.21 -2.44
C SER A 81 1.16 16.00 -3.13
N ASN A 82 0.04 15.47 -2.64
CA ASN A 82 -0.64 14.35 -3.28
C ASN A 82 -1.48 14.84 -4.48
N PRO A 83 -1.16 14.45 -5.73
CA PRO A 83 -1.93 14.85 -6.91
C PRO A 83 -3.33 14.24 -6.96
N HIS A 84 -3.61 13.26 -6.12
CA HIS A 84 -4.88 12.54 -6.03
C HIS A 84 -5.66 12.87 -4.76
N ARG A 85 -5.25 13.90 -4.01
CA ARG A 85 -5.88 14.27 -2.75
C ARG A 85 -7.38 14.51 -2.92
N VAL A 86 -8.16 13.99 -1.98
CA VAL A 86 -9.57 14.28 -1.82
C VAL A 86 -9.79 14.73 -0.38
N ASP A 87 -10.62 15.77 -0.21
CA ASP A 87 -10.99 16.29 1.11
C ASP A 87 -11.42 15.15 2.04
N SER A 88 -10.77 15.05 3.19
CA SER A 88 -10.97 13.98 4.18
C SER A 88 -12.38 13.90 4.78
N LEU A 89 -13.17 14.97 4.64
CA LEU A 89 -14.57 15.02 5.07
C LEU A 89 -15.55 14.85 3.90
N SER A 90 -15.05 14.67 2.68
CA SER A 90 -15.88 14.49 1.50
C SER A 90 -16.33 13.05 1.32
N GLU A 91 -17.60 12.89 0.96
CA GLU A 91 -18.15 11.62 0.49
C GLU A 91 -17.51 11.13 -0.82
N ASP A 92 -16.73 11.97 -1.51
CA ASP A 92 -15.97 11.56 -2.69
C ASP A 92 -14.66 10.85 -2.35
N GLN A 93 -14.24 10.83 -1.08
CA GLN A 93 -13.06 10.07 -0.65
C GLN A 93 -13.38 8.57 -0.63
N LYS A 94 -12.76 7.81 -1.53
CA LYS A 94 -12.98 6.38 -1.73
C LYS A 94 -11.74 5.54 -1.48
N TRP A 95 -10.55 6.07 -1.74
CA TRP A 95 -9.27 5.40 -1.54
C TRP A 95 -8.57 5.88 -0.26
N MET A 96 -9.24 5.67 0.85
CA MET A 96 -8.72 5.91 2.19
C MET A 96 -8.95 4.68 3.06
N PHE A 97 -7.88 4.13 3.65
CA PHE A 97 -7.94 2.93 4.46
C PHE A 97 -7.66 3.27 5.94
N GLY A 98 -8.70 3.51 6.73
CA GLY A 98 -8.53 3.92 8.13
C GLY A 98 -7.82 5.28 8.23
N ASP A 99 -6.90 5.42 9.20
CA ASP A 99 -6.05 6.61 9.33
C ASP A 99 -4.79 6.47 8.45
N VAL A 100 -4.95 6.80 7.17
CA VAL A 100 -3.88 6.80 6.15
C VAL A 100 -3.12 5.47 6.10
N GLY A 101 -3.87 4.37 6.16
CA GLY A 101 -3.36 3.02 6.20
C GLY A 101 -2.94 2.46 4.85
N MET A 102 -2.37 1.26 4.90
CA MET A 102 -1.91 0.50 3.75
C MET A 102 -2.35 -0.96 3.83
N ILE A 103 -2.62 -1.53 2.66
CA ILE A 103 -2.88 -2.96 2.48
C ILE A 103 -1.64 -3.59 1.86
N PHE A 104 -1.03 -4.54 2.56
CA PHE A 104 0.11 -5.33 2.11
C PHE A 104 -0.36 -6.68 1.57
N VAL A 105 0.10 -7.06 0.39
CA VAL A 105 -0.29 -8.28 -0.31
C VAL A 105 0.88 -9.25 -0.37
N PHE A 106 0.62 -10.49 0.02
CA PHE A 106 1.60 -11.57 0.06
C PHE A 106 1.11 -12.79 -0.71
N PHE A 107 2.04 -13.48 -1.37
CA PHE A 107 1.74 -14.66 -2.17
C PHE A 107 2.69 -15.83 -1.84
N CYS A 108 2.13 -17.03 -1.72
CA CYS A 108 2.87 -18.28 -1.62
C CYS A 108 2.94 -18.94 -2.99
N PHE A 109 4.12 -18.94 -3.61
CA PHE A 109 4.32 -19.54 -4.93
C PHE A 109 4.22 -21.07 -4.95
N GLU A 110 4.37 -21.73 -3.81
CA GLU A 110 4.28 -23.18 -3.68
C GLU A 110 2.81 -23.66 -3.60
N CYS A 111 2.00 -22.98 -2.80
CA CYS A 111 0.61 -23.36 -2.54
C CYS A 111 -0.42 -22.52 -3.32
N LEU A 112 0.01 -21.46 -4.02
CA LEU A 112 -0.83 -20.49 -4.74
C LEU A 112 -1.83 -19.75 -3.83
N GLU A 113 -1.43 -19.53 -2.57
CA GLU A 113 -2.21 -18.83 -1.56
C GLU A 113 -1.87 -17.34 -1.50
N THR A 114 -2.84 -16.51 -1.14
CA THR A 114 -2.67 -15.08 -0.89
C THR A 114 -3.06 -14.72 0.53
N ILE A 115 -2.34 -13.77 1.13
CA ILE A 115 -2.72 -13.11 2.37
C ILE A 115 -2.61 -11.61 2.14
N SER A 116 -3.63 -10.87 2.58
CA SER A 116 -3.57 -9.42 2.71
C SER A 116 -3.51 -9.03 4.18
N VAL A 117 -2.60 -8.14 4.54
CA VAL A 117 -2.47 -7.54 5.87
C VAL A 117 -2.83 -6.07 5.75
N PHE A 118 -3.59 -5.52 6.69
CA PHE A 118 -3.95 -4.11 6.74
C PHE A 118 -3.39 -3.48 8.01
N GLU A 119 -2.73 -2.33 7.87
CA GLU A 119 -2.29 -1.50 8.99
C GLU A 119 -2.69 -0.04 8.74
N CYS A 120 -2.96 0.71 9.81
CA CYS A 120 -3.12 2.16 9.78
C CYS A 120 -2.52 2.80 11.05
N GLY A 121 -2.39 4.13 11.02
CA GLY A 121 -1.97 4.95 12.17
C GLY A 121 -3.02 4.99 13.28
#